data_AF-A0AAW6MCC1-F1
#
_entry.id   AF-A0AAW6MCC1-F1
#
_cell.length_a   1.000
_cell.length_b   1.000
_cell.length_c   1.000
_cell.angle_alpha   90.00
_cell.angle_beta   90.00
_cell.angle_gamma   90.00
#
_symmetry.space_group_name_H-M   'P 1'
#
loop_
_entity.id
_entity.type
_entity.pdbx_description
1 polymer ?
#
loop_
_entity_poly.entity_id
_entity_poly.type
_entity_poly.pdbx_seq_one_letter_code
_entity_poly.pdbx_strand_id
1 'polypeptide(L)' 'LGFDVWEHSYYLDYQNRRADHVNALWGIIDWNVVGSRRK' A
#
# COMPACT_ATOMS: atom_id res chain seq x y z
N LEU A 1 8.13 6.14 2.72
CA LEU A 1 6.91 5.37 2.38
C LEU A 1 6.63 5.58 0.91
N GLY A 2 6.35 4.52 0.17
CA GLY A 2 5.91 4.57 -1.22
C GLY A 2 5.04 3.34 -1.48
N PHE A 3 3.99 3.51 -2.27
CA PHE A 3 3.08 2.43 -2.66
C PHE A 3 3.29 2.11 -4.13
N ASP A 4 3.42 0.82 -4.44
CA ASP A 4 3.39 0.34 -5.83
C ASP A 4 1.94 0.17 -6.28
N VAL A 5 1.56 0.92 -7.31
CA VAL A 5 0.20 0.95 -7.87
C VAL A 5 0.16 0.38 -9.29
N TRP A 6 1.12 -0.50 -9.62
CA TRP A 6 1.08 -1.26 -10.86
C TRP A 6 0.06 -2.39 -10.76
N GLU A 7 -0.55 -2.81 -11.88
CA GLU A 7 -1.65 -3.80 -11.83
C GLU A 7 -1.22 -5.12 -11.18
N HIS A 8 0.03 -5.55 -11.34
CA HIS A 8 0.53 -6.75 -10.67
C HIS A 8 0.48 -6.68 -9.14
N SER A 9 0.51 -5.50 -8.52
CA SER A 9 0.49 -5.38 -7.06
C SER A 9 -0.91 -5.56 -6.44
N TYR A 10 -1.98 -5.47 -7.25
CA TYR A 10 -3.35 -5.48 -6.72
C TYR A 10 -4.42 -6.18 -7.57
N TYR A 11 -4.13 -6.54 -8.82
CA TYR A 11 -5.19 -6.97 -9.75
C TYR A 11 -5.79 -8.33 -9.39
N LEU A 12 -5.05 -9.23 -8.73
CA LEU A 12 -5.58 -10.52 -8.28
C LEU A 12 -6.65 -10.37 -7.20
N ASP A 13 -6.48 -9.44 -6.27
CA ASP A 13 -7.39 -9.27 -5.12
C ASP A 13 -8.43 -8.17 -5.36
N TYR A 14 -8.06 -7.11 -6.09
CA TYR A 14 -8.88 -5.91 -6.26
C TYR A 14 -9.26 -5.62 -7.72
N GLN A 15 -8.70 -6.32 -8.71
CA GLN A 15 -8.94 -6.10 -10.14
C GLN A 15 -8.90 -4.60 -10.52
N ASN A 16 -10.02 -4.02 -10.97
CA ASN A 16 -10.15 -2.62 -11.33
C ASN A 16 -10.35 -1.67 -10.13
N ARG A 17 -10.48 -2.18 -8.90
CA ARG A 17 -10.73 -1.43 -7.67
C ARG A 17 -9.43 -0.94 -7.02
N ARG A 18 -8.64 -0.17 -7.76
CA ARG A 18 -7.37 0.40 -7.27
C ARG A 18 -7.55 1.20 -5.97
N ALA A 19 -8.64 1.95 -5.85
CA ALA A 19 -8.91 2.77 -4.67
C ALA A 19 -9.02 1.94 -3.38
N ASP A 20 -9.63 0.76 -3.46
CA ASP A 20 -9.82 -0.12 -2.31
C ASP A 20 -8.52 -0.81 -1.89
N HIS A 21 -7.64 -1.13 -2.85
CA HIS A 21 -6.29 -1.59 -2.56
C HIS A 21 -5.50 -0.54 -1.75
N VAL A 22 -5.48 0.72 -2.20
CA VAL A 22 -4.79 1.81 -1.51
C VAL A 22 -5.37 2.05 -0.11
N ASN A 23 -6.70 1.96 0.05
CA ASN A 23 -7.35 2.08 1.36
C ASN A 23 -6.94 0.96 2.32
N ALA A 24 -6.84 -0.29 1.83
CA ALA A 24 -6.40 -1.43 2.62
C ALA A 24 -4.93 -1.31 3.05
N LEU A 25 -4.06 -0.75 2.20
CA LEU A 25 -2.65 -0.56 2.50
C LEU A 25 -2.43 0.29 3.76
N TRP A 26 -3.24 1.32 4.00
CA TRP A 26 -3.11 2.16 5.19
C TRP A 26 -3.29 1.41 6.52
N GLY A 27 -4.02 0.29 6.52
CA GLY A 27 -4.24 -0.55 7.69
C GLY A 27 -3.12 -1.52 8.02
N ILE A 28 -2.19 -1.77 7.09
CA ILE A 28 -1.14 -2.79 7.24
C ILE A 28 0.27 -2.20 7.36
N ILE A 29 0.43 -0.89 7.22
CA ILE A 29 1.75 -0.23 7.28
C ILE A 29 2.28 -0.20 8.71
N ASP A 30 3.55 -0.60 8.86
CA ASP A 30 4.31 -0.38 10.08
C ASP A 30 4.86 1.04 10.15
N TRP A 31 4.21 1.88 10.96
CA TRP A 31 4.58 3.28 11.18
C TRP A 31 5.87 3.46 11.97
N ASN A 32 6.27 2.49 12.80
CA ASN A 32 7.53 2.57 13.57
C ASN A 32 8.74 2.49 12.63
N VAL A 33 8.66 1.63 11.63
CA VAL A 33 9.70 1.50 10.59
C VAL A 33 9.73 2.72 9.67
N VAL A 34 8.57 3.30 9.35
CA VAL A 34 8.51 4.54 8.56
C VAL A 34 9.11 5.71 9.33
N GLY A 35 8.81 5.83 10.63
CA GLY A 35 9.36 6.86 11.51
C GLY A 35 10.87 6.74 11.69
N SER A 36 11.40 5.52 11.89
CA SER A 36 12.84 5.30 12.06
C SER A 36 13.69 5.58 10.82
N ARG A 37 13.07 5.54 9.62
CA ARG A 37 13.72 5.89 8.35
C ARG A 37 13.86 7.40 8.13
N ARG A 38 13.10 8.24 8.83
CA ARG A 38 13.37 9.69 8.90
C ARG A 38 14.37 9.92 10.03
N LYS A 39 15.66 9.94 9.69
CA LYS A 39 16.67 10.64 10.50
C LYS A 39 16.78 12.08 10.02
#